data_AF-A0A8J5MVV3-F1
#
_entry.id   AF-A0A8J5MVV3-F1
#
_cell.length_a   1.000
_cell.length_b   1.000
_cell.length_c   1.000
_cell.angle_alpha   90.00
_cell.angle_beta   90.00
_cell.angle_gamma   90.00
#
_symmetry.space_group_name_H-M   'P 1'
#
loop_
_entity.id
_entity.type
_entity.pdbx_description
1 polymer ?
#
loop_
_entity_poly.entity_id
_entity_poly.type
_entity_poly.pdbx_seq_one_letter_code
_entity_poly.pdbx_strand_id
1 'polypeptide(L)'
;MAAKQSFRDAWLNNEDFQPWLSRVEDIPSRAFCKICKREVRAELTAIKRHKTTKMHSVYEASEQQEVQQERIPAHHGNYAANGVAVATILFACFIAEHNLPFTTADHEEDVS
;
A
#
# COMPACT_ATOMS: atom_id res chain seq x y z
N MET A 1 -19.13 -21.09 28.77
CA MET A 1 -17.69 -21.38 28.59
C MET A 1 -17.28 -20.89 27.21
N ALA A 2 -16.59 -19.76 27.09
CA ALA A 2 -16.10 -19.29 25.80
C ALA A 2 -14.88 -20.12 25.40
N ALA A 3 -15.02 -20.97 24.39
CA ALA A 3 -13.91 -21.76 23.87
C ALA A 3 -12.78 -20.82 23.41
N LYS A 4 -11.63 -20.89 24.09
CA LYS A 4 -10.40 -20.18 23.72
C LYS A 4 -10.04 -20.56 22.27
N GLN A 5 -10.36 -19.69 21.32
CA GLN A 5 -10.07 -19.96 19.91
C GLN A 5 -8.56 -19.83 19.70
N SER A 6 -7.94 -20.92 19.25
CA SER A 6 -6.58 -20.92 18.74
C SER A 6 -6.56 -20.56 17.26
N PHE A 7 -5.41 -20.05 16.80
CA PHE A 7 -5.13 -19.84 15.39
C PHE A 7 -5.34 -21.15 14.62
N ARG A 8 -6.09 -21.08 13.53
CA ARG A 8 -6.38 -22.25 12.68
C ARG A 8 -5.59 -22.14 11.38
N ASP A 9 -4.77 -23.13 11.07
CA ASP A 9 -4.01 -23.19 9.81
C ASP A 9 -4.90 -23.17 8.57
N ALA A 10 -6.16 -23.64 8.71
CA ALA A 10 -7.16 -23.54 7.65
C ALA A 10 -7.37 -22.10 7.16
N TRP A 11 -7.09 -21.08 7.97
CA TRP A 11 -7.14 -19.67 7.55
C TRP A 11 -5.97 -19.29 6.64
N LEU A 12 -4.82 -19.92 6.78
CA LEU A 12 -3.68 -19.74 5.87
C LEU A 12 -3.94 -20.38 4.50
N ASN A 13 -4.91 -21.29 4.38
CA ASN A 13 -5.33 -21.85 3.10
C ASN A 13 -6.51 -21.09 2.47
N ASN A 14 -7.02 -20.05 3.15
CA ASN A 14 -8.14 -19.27 2.64
C ASN A 14 -7.60 -18.06 1.88
N GLU A 15 -7.97 -17.91 0.60
CA GLU A 15 -7.53 -16.82 -0.28
C GLU A 15 -7.82 -15.43 0.29
N ASP A 16 -8.83 -15.31 1.15
CA ASP A 16 -9.24 -14.05 1.76
C ASP A 16 -8.30 -13.57 2.89
N PHE A 17 -7.54 -14.50 3.49
CA PHE A 17 -6.70 -14.26 4.66
C PHE A 17 -5.21 -14.55 4.41
N GLN A 18 -4.88 -15.59 3.65
CA GLN A 18 -3.53 -16.00 3.28
C GLN A 18 -2.60 -14.83 2.86
N PRO A 19 -3.02 -13.85 2.03
CA PRO A 19 -2.12 -12.81 1.56
C PRO A 19 -1.52 -11.98 2.68
N TRP A 20 -2.31 -11.66 3.72
CA TRP A 20 -1.91 -10.72 4.76
C TRP A 20 -1.82 -11.33 6.16
N LEU A 21 -2.48 -12.46 6.42
CA LEU A 21 -2.48 -13.12 7.73
C LEU A 21 -1.31 -14.12 7.83
N SER A 22 -0.65 -14.15 8.99
CA SER A 22 0.40 -15.10 9.33
C SER A 22 0.21 -15.65 10.74
N ARG A 23 0.76 -16.84 10.98
CA ARG A 23 0.82 -17.47 12.31
C ARG A 23 1.93 -16.79 13.13
N VAL A 24 1.68 -16.61 14.44
CA VAL A 24 2.73 -16.30 15.43
C VAL A 24 3.11 -17.62 16.09
N GLU A 25 4.34 -18.09 15.89
CA GLU A 25 4.80 -19.39 16.42
C GLU A 25 4.81 -19.44 17.95
N ASP A 26 5.10 -18.30 18.58
CA ASP A 26 5.21 -18.17 20.04
C ASP A 26 3.84 -18.15 20.75
N ILE A 27 2.79 -17.62 20.09
CA ILE A 27 1.50 -17.36 20.73
C ILE A 27 0.34 -17.90 19.88
N PRO A 28 -0.20 -19.09 20.19
CA PRO A 28 -1.28 -19.71 19.41
C PRO A 28 -2.62 -18.97 19.51
N SER A 29 -2.74 -17.97 20.39
CA SER A 29 -3.92 -17.10 20.53
C SER A 29 -3.80 -15.79 19.76
N ARG A 30 -2.69 -15.58 19.03
CA ARG A 30 -2.46 -14.39 18.22
C ARG A 30 -2.17 -14.78 16.76
N ALA A 31 -2.55 -13.90 15.87
CA ALA A 31 -2.18 -13.92 14.47
C ALA A 31 -1.44 -12.62 14.15
N PHE A 32 -0.60 -12.63 13.12
CA PHE A 32 0.13 -11.45 12.68
C PHE A 32 -0.41 -10.96 11.34
N CYS A 33 -0.66 -9.67 11.22
CA CYS A 33 -0.95 -9.04 9.94
C CYS A 33 0.36 -8.54 9.32
N LYS A 34 0.73 -9.08 8.17
CA LYS A 34 1.94 -8.71 7.39
C LYS A 34 1.85 -7.28 6.86
N ILE A 35 0.67 -6.86 6.41
CA ILE A 35 0.39 -5.53 5.87
C ILE A 35 0.46 -4.47 6.97
N CYS A 36 -0.31 -4.65 8.04
CA CYS A 36 -0.35 -3.70 9.16
C CYS A 36 0.81 -3.84 10.17
N LYS A 37 1.65 -4.86 10.00
CA LYS A 37 2.79 -5.22 10.88
C LYS A 37 2.41 -5.27 12.37
N ARG A 38 1.24 -5.84 12.67
CA ARG A 38 0.68 -5.89 14.04
C ARG A 38 0.03 -7.23 14.35
N GLU A 39 -0.01 -7.54 15.64
CA GLU A 39 -0.72 -8.70 16.14
C GLU A 39 -2.23 -8.43 16.23
N VAL A 40 -3.01 -9.46 15.91
CA VAL A 40 -4.47 -9.51 16.06
C VAL A 40 -4.85 -10.76 16.83
N ARG A 41 -6.01 -10.74 17.49
CA ARG A 41 -6.50 -11.93 18.20
C ARG A 41 -6.79 -13.03 17.17
N ALA A 42 -6.41 -14.26 17.48
CA ALA A 42 -6.69 -15.44 16.67
C ALA A 42 -8.16 -15.90 16.77
N GLU A 43 -9.07 -14.95 16.60
CA GLU A 43 -10.52 -15.15 16.57
C GLU A 43 -11.02 -14.73 15.19
N LEU A 44 -11.82 -15.58 14.53
CA LEU A 44 -12.28 -15.32 13.16
C LEU A 44 -12.98 -13.95 13.05
N THR A 45 -13.79 -13.58 14.04
CA THR A 45 -14.46 -12.27 14.09
C THR A 45 -13.47 -11.12 14.19
N ALA A 46 -12.40 -11.28 14.97
CA ALA A 46 -11.37 -10.25 15.11
C ALA A 46 -10.56 -10.07 13.82
N ILE A 47 -10.22 -11.18 13.15
CA ILE A 47 -9.53 -11.21 11.86
C ILE A 47 -10.39 -10.56 10.77
N LYS A 48 -11.68 -10.95 10.67
CA LYS A 48 -12.62 -10.34 9.72
C LYS A 48 -12.79 -8.84 9.97
N ARG A 49 -12.97 -8.43 11.23
CA ARG A 49 -13.07 -7.02 11.60
C ARG A 49 -11.77 -6.25 11.30
N HIS A 50 -10.62 -6.89 11.44
CA HIS A 50 -9.34 -6.27 11.12
C HIS A 50 -9.22 -5.94 9.63
N LYS A 51 -9.62 -6.87 8.75
CA LYS A 51 -9.65 -6.66 7.29
C LYS A 51 -10.47 -5.43 6.89
N THR A 52 -11.57 -5.15 7.59
CA THR A 52 -12.43 -4.00 7.31
C THR A 52 -11.94 -2.68 7.93
N THR A 53 -10.80 -2.66 8.62
CA THR A 53 -10.27 -1.42 9.19
C THR A 53 -9.71 -0.52 8.09
N LYS A 54 -9.92 0.80 8.22
CA LYS A 54 -9.36 1.78 7.29
C LYS A 54 -7.84 1.67 7.15
N MET A 55 -7.14 1.43 8.26
CA MET A 55 -5.69 1.24 8.24
C MET A 55 -5.27 0.07 7.37
N HIS A 56 -5.94 -1.08 7.51
CA HIS A 56 -5.66 -2.26 6.67
C HIS A 56 -5.89 -1.95 5.19
N SER A 57 -7.02 -1.33 4.85
CA SER A 57 -7.32 -0.97 3.46
C SER A 57 -6.32 0.01 2.85
N VAL A 58 -5.86 1.01 3.63
CA VAL A 58 -4.86 1.99 3.15
C VAL A 58 -3.52 1.31 2.89
N TYR A 59 -3.02 0.51 3.85
CA TYR A 59 -1.75 -0.18 3.68
C TYR A 59 -1.80 -1.27 2.61
N GLU A 60 -2.92 -1.99 2.48
CA GLU A 60 -3.11 -3.01 1.44
C GLU A 60 -3.06 -2.39 0.04
N ALA A 61 -3.66 -1.21 -0.14
CA ALA A 61 -3.57 -0.47 -1.41
C ALA A 61 -2.14 0.01 -1.71
N SER A 62 -1.36 0.39 -0.69
CA SER A 62 0.03 0.81 -0.85
C SER A 62 0.95 -0.35 -1.25
N GLU A 63 0.81 -1.54 -0.63
CA GLU A 63 1.64 -2.71 -0.94
C GLU A 63 1.39 -3.25 -2.37
N GLN A 64 0.18 -3.08 -2.92
CA GLN A 64 -0.15 -3.50 -4.29
C GLN A 64 0.51 -2.63 -5.38
N GLN A 65 0.96 -1.42 -5.04
CA GLN A 65 1.60 -0.51 -6.00
C GLN A 65 3.06 -0.87 -6.29
N GLU A 66 3.76 -1.58 -5.39
CA GLU A 66 5.16 -1.95 -5.59
C GLU A 66 5.37 -3.03 -6.68
N VAL A 67 4.32 -3.79 -7.03
CA VAL A 67 4.42 -4.91 -8.00
C VAL A 67 4.13 -4.48 -9.44
N GLN A 68 3.57 -3.28 -9.67
CA GLN A 68 3.26 -2.75 -11.02
C GLN A 68 4.24 -1.70 -11.52
N GLN A 69 5.40 -1.52 -10.85
CA GLN A 69 6.49 -0.80 -11.50
C GLN A 69 7.17 -1.76 -12.48
N GLU A 70 6.64 -1.81 -13.71
CA GLU A 70 7.41 -2.31 -14.85
C GLU A 70 8.78 -1.65 -14.78
N ARG A 71 9.81 -2.45 -14.50
CA ARG A 71 11.19 -1.98 -14.42
C ARG A 71 11.56 -1.44 -15.79
N ILE A 72 11.43 -0.13 -15.97
CA ILE A 72 12.08 0.57 -17.06
C ILE A 72 13.58 0.25 -16.88
N PRO A 73 14.23 -0.46 -17.81
CA PRO A 73 15.63 -0.81 -17.64
C PRO A 73 16.42 0.49 -17.48
N ALA A 74 17.24 0.55 -16.43
CA ALA A 74 18.13 1.68 -16.17
C ALA A 74 19.14 1.81 -17.31
N HIS A 75 18.73 2.45 -18.41
CA HIS A 75 19.63 2.90 -19.44
C HIS A 75 20.44 4.04 -18.81
N HIS A 76 21.65 3.72 -18.35
CA HIS A 76 22.69 4.68 -17.97
C HIS A 76 23.18 5.45 -19.21
N GLY A 77 22.26 6.08 -19.93
CA GLY A 77 22.56 7.00 -21.02
C GLY A 77 22.43 8.41 -20.50
N ASN A 78 23.56 9.00 -20.13
CA ASN A 78 23.83 10.44 -20.00
C ASN A 78 22.62 11.37 -19.76
N TYR A 79 21.84 11.10 -18.72
CA TYR A 79 20.60 11.83 -18.40
C TYR A 79 20.86 13.17 -17.69
N ALA A 80 22.13 13.51 -17.45
CA ALA A 80 22.54 14.74 -16.79
C ALA A 80 22.25 16.01 -17.61
N ALA A 81 22.08 15.90 -18.93
CA ALA A 81 21.75 17.04 -19.80
C ALA A 81 20.24 17.15 -20.11
N ASN A 82 19.50 16.04 -20.08
CA ASN A 82 18.12 15.98 -20.60
C ASN A 82 17.06 15.67 -19.53
N GLY A 83 17.44 15.49 -18.26
CA GLY A 83 16.50 15.14 -17.20
C GLY A 83 15.39 16.18 -16.98
N VAL A 84 15.72 17.47 -17.15
CA VAL A 84 14.73 18.55 -17.08
C VAL A 84 13.75 18.47 -18.24
N ALA A 85 14.24 18.26 -19.47
CA ALA A 85 13.37 18.16 -20.65
C ALA A 85 12.38 17.00 -20.55
N VAL A 86 12.82 15.84 -20.05
CA VAL A 86 11.92 14.70 -19.88
C VAL A 86 10.93 14.93 -18.74
N ALA A 87 11.35 15.51 -17.61
CA ALA A 87 10.44 15.88 -16.54
C ALA A 87 9.38 16.88 -17.02
N THR A 88 9.76 17.87 -17.83
CA THR A 88 8.84 18.85 -18.43
C THR A 88 7.83 18.19 -19.38
N ILE A 89 8.27 17.27 -20.24
CA ILE A 89 7.38 16.56 -21.18
C ILE A 89 6.36 15.72 -20.41
N LEU A 90 6.81 14.95 -19.40
CA LEU A 90 5.92 14.14 -18.57
C LEU A 90 4.91 15.01 -17.80
N PHE A 91 5.35 16.15 -17.28
CA PHE A 91 4.48 17.10 -16.58
C PHE A 91 3.44 17.74 -17.51
N ALA A 92 3.83 18.11 -18.74
CA ALA A 92 2.92 18.65 -19.74
C ALA A 92 1.87 17.62 -20.19
N CYS A 93 2.27 16.35 -20.38
CA CYS A 93 1.34 15.25 -20.65
C CYS A 93 0.33 15.10 -19.50
N PHE A 94 0.81 15.06 -18.25
CA PHE A 94 -0.05 14.94 -17.09
C PHE A 94 -1.09 16.07 -16.99
N ILE A 95 -0.70 17.32 -17.20
CA ILE A 95 -1.64 18.47 -17.19
C ILE A 95 -2.67 18.34 -18.31
N ALA A 96 -2.24 17.97 -19.53
CA ALA A 96 -3.11 17.85 -20.69
C ALA A 96 -4.13 16.71 -20.54
N GLU A 97 -3.71 15.57 -19.99
CA GLU A 97 -4.57 14.39 -19.79
C GLU A 97 -5.61 14.61 -18.68
N HIS A 98 -5.25 15.35 -17.64
CA HIS A 98 -6.14 15.60 -16.51
C HIS A 98 -6.97 16.89 -16.62
N ASN A 99 -6.84 17.65 -17.73
CA ASN A 99 -7.53 18.92 -17.99
C ASN A 99 -7.51 19.87 -16.76
N LEU A 100 -6.37 19.89 -16.06
CA LEU A 100 -6.22 20.66 -14.84
C LEU A 100 -6.18 22.15 -15.21
N PRO A 101 -7.06 23.01 -14.65
CA PRO A 101 -7.01 24.43 -14.93
C PRO A 101 -5.68 25.02 -14.41
N PHE A 102 -5.03 25.85 -15.23
CA PHE A 102 -3.74 26.51 -14.95
C PHE A 102 -3.70 27.37 -13.67
N THR A 103 -4.81 27.50 -12.96
CA THR A 103 -5.01 28.40 -11.81
C THR A 103 -4.52 27.85 -10.46
N THR A 104 -3.92 26.66 -10.41
CA THR A 104 -3.31 26.13 -9.17
C THR A 104 -1.83 26.48 -9.01
N ALA A 105 -1.23 27.22 -9.96
CA ALA A 105 0.20 27.53 -9.98
C ALA A 105 0.55 29.02 -9.78
N ASP A 106 -0.39 29.87 -9.36
CA ASP A 106 -0.12 31.27 -9.05
C ASP A 106 -0.73 31.64 -7.70
N HIS A 107 0.07 31.51 -6.65
CA HIS A 107 -0.03 32.36 -5.46
C HIS A 107 1.34 32.34 -4.77
N GLU A 108 2.34 32.96 -5.42
CA GLU A 108 3.54 33.37 -4.72
C GLU A 108 3.16 34.58 -3.85
N GLU A 109 3.30 34.40 -2.54
CA GLU A 109 2.86 35.35 -1.53
C GLU A 109 3.80 36.57 -1.56
N ASP A 110 3.22 37.73 -1.85
CA ASP A 110 3.82 39.05 -1.77
C ASP A 110 4.42 39.26 -0.37
N VAL A 111 5.74 39.52 -0.35
CA VAL A 111 6.47 39.99 0.82
C VAL A 111 5.90 41.36 1.22
N SER A 112 5.49 41.48 2.48
CA SER A 112 5.34 42.76 3.20
C SER A 112 5.83 42.61 4.63
#